data_AF-A0A8B7RSQ1-F1
#
_entry.id   AF-A0A8B7RSQ1-F1
#
_cell.length_a   1.000
_cell.length_b   1.000
_cell.length_c   1.000
_cell.angle_alpha   90.00
_cell.angle_beta   90.00
_cell.angle_gamma   90.00
#
_symmetry.space_group_name_H-M   'P 1'
#
loop_
_entity.id
_entity.type
_entity.pdbx_description
1 polymer ?
#
loop_
_entity_poly.entity_id
_entity_poly.type
_entity_poly.pdbx_seq_one_letter_code
_entity_poly.pdbx_strand_id
1 'polypeptide(L)'
;MALQCARYPLGSCGTPTHGSLLLLLLSLSWVLHSRAQTADTGQGVMSLWLQRTSQDLSWQRPELTVILRRALRGTEKKACPPGREVHVVDEDLIFYKEWELEACVDGALLAKQMDRVNALPFTYQQLNIFKQKLDQLYPQGYPESLIQSLSYFFLEVTPENIHKWNVTSLETVKSLLKVSKGRKVDAQVAALIARYVVVGGQLDKATLDMLSSFHPAYLCSLSPEQLSSVQQDVVWAIRPQDLDTCRPLQMDVLYPKAHIAFQNMSGSEYFARIKPFLGGASTEDLRALIRQNISMDMATFKKLRKEALLRPSLGPSTSLDLDLRSWL
;
A
#
# COMPACT_ATOMS: atom_id res chain seq x y z
N MET A 1 49.78 55.21 -8.83
CA MET A 1 48.90 56.34 -9.19
C MET A 1 47.58 56.16 -8.46
N ALA A 2 46.86 57.24 -8.14
CA ALA A 2 45.54 57.23 -7.49
C ALA A 2 44.43 56.84 -8.52
N LEU A 3 43.18 56.51 -8.17
CA LEU A 3 42.28 57.16 -7.20
C LEU A 3 41.38 56.20 -6.37
N GLN A 4 40.92 56.72 -5.23
CA GLN A 4 39.85 56.22 -4.35
C GLN A 4 38.48 56.74 -4.89
N CYS A 5 37.25 56.44 -4.42
CA CYS A 5 36.67 55.71 -3.27
C CYS A 5 35.19 55.33 -3.66
N ALA A 6 34.16 55.00 -2.84
CA ALA A 6 33.96 54.89 -1.38
C ALA A 6 32.69 54.09 -0.99
N ARG A 7 32.76 53.38 0.15
CA ARG A 7 31.73 53.15 1.21
C ARG A 7 30.44 52.32 0.98
N TYR A 8 30.16 51.51 2.02
CA TYR A 8 28.97 50.71 2.43
C TYR A 8 27.81 51.60 2.99
N PRO A 9 26.63 51.11 3.51
CA PRO A 9 26.22 49.73 3.93
C PRO A 9 24.75 49.23 3.67
N LEU A 10 24.52 47.94 4.00
CA LEU A 10 23.33 47.17 4.48
C LEU A 10 21.84 47.62 4.28
N GLY A 11 21.01 46.65 3.84
CA GLY A 11 19.52 46.56 3.96
C GLY A 11 18.88 45.87 2.74
N SER A 12 17.71 45.21 2.75
CA SER A 12 16.86 44.63 3.82
C SER A 12 15.89 43.56 3.22
N CYS A 13 15.19 42.80 4.07
CA CYS A 13 14.16 41.74 3.88
C CYS A 13 13.48 41.49 2.51
N GLY A 14 13.16 40.21 2.24
CA GLY A 14 12.11 39.81 1.27
C GLY A 14 11.90 38.29 1.11
N THR A 15 10.86 37.73 1.74
CA THR A 15 10.38 36.34 1.50
C THR A 15 8.85 36.28 1.42
N PRO A 16 8.25 35.57 0.44
CA PRO A 16 6.82 35.28 0.44
C PRO A 16 6.53 34.02 1.27
N THR A 17 5.80 34.15 2.38
CA THR A 17 5.47 33.03 3.28
C THR A 17 4.19 32.32 2.86
N HIS A 18 4.14 30.99 3.07
CA HIS A 18 3.07 30.10 2.61
C HIS A 18 1.81 30.13 3.53
N GLY A 19 1.46 31.31 4.04
CA GLY A 19 0.67 31.49 5.27
C GLY A 19 -0.87 31.56 5.14
N SER A 20 -1.46 31.25 3.98
CA SER A 20 -2.90 31.49 3.73
C SER A 20 -3.80 30.24 3.81
N LEU A 21 -3.23 29.03 3.67
CA LEU A 21 -4.00 27.79 3.49
C LEU A 21 -4.45 27.09 4.79
N LEU A 22 -3.89 27.43 5.96
CA LEU A 22 -4.27 26.79 7.24
C LEU A 22 -5.53 27.39 7.89
N LEU A 23 -5.94 28.61 7.53
CA LEU A 23 -7.05 29.32 8.19
C LEU A 23 -8.46 28.90 7.72
N LEU A 24 -8.58 28.12 6.64
CA LEU A 24 -9.86 27.73 6.04
C LEU A 24 -10.37 26.33 6.42
N LEU A 25 -9.57 25.51 7.13
CA LEU A 25 -9.97 24.14 7.51
C LEU A 25 -10.50 24.01 8.95
N LEU A 26 -10.31 25.04 9.79
CA LEU A 26 -10.73 25.01 11.20
C LEU A 26 -12.18 25.47 11.46
N SER A 27 -12.88 25.97 10.43
CA SER A 27 -14.26 26.47 10.55
C SER A 27 -15.36 25.44 10.27
N LEU A 28 -15.01 24.27 9.72
CA LEU A 28 -15.98 23.25 9.27
C LEU A 28 -16.23 22.09 10.26
N SER A 29 -15.51 22.07 11.39
CA SER A 29 -15.65 20.99 12.40
C SER A 29 -16.62 21.32 13.55
N TRP A 30 -17.10 22.57 13.66
CA TRP A 30 -18.01 23.03 14.71
C TRP A 30 -19.24 23.75 14.13
N VAL A 31 -20.22 22.99 13.60
CA VAL A 31 -21.68 23.16 13.83
C VAL A 31 -22.33 21.86 13.37
N LEU A 32 -22.48 20.88 14.28
CA LEU A 32 -23.34 19.70 14.09
C LEU A 32 -23.66 19.02 15.44
N HIS A 33 -24.09 19.83 16.42
CA HIS A 33 -24.51 19.33 17.73
C HIS A 33 -25.72 20.09 18.30
N SER A 34 -26.90 19.85 17.74
CA SER A 34 -28.21 20.00 18.41
C SER A 34 -29.32 19.40 17.52
N ARG A 35 -30.43 18.97 18.14
CA ARG A 35 -31.48 18.17 17.48
C ARG A 35 -32.84 18.39 18.15
N ALA A 36 -33.80 19.03 17.46
CA ALA A 36 -35.25 18.86 17.68
C ALA A 36 -36.07 19.58 16.59
N GLN A 37 -37.14 18.91 16.11
CA GLN A 37 -38.55 19.37 15.91
C GLN A 37 -38.83 20.81 15.37
N THR A 38 -39.84 21.09 14.52
CA THR A 38 -41.16 20.45 14.25
C THR A 38 -41.64 20.56 12.79
N ALA A 39 -42.53 19.64 12.38
CA ALA A 39 -43.70 19.79 11.49
C ALA A 39 -43.69 20.69 10.22
N ASP A 40 -43.70 20.02 9.07
CA ASP A 40 -44.68 20.11 7.97
C ASP A 40 -45.25 21.48 7.49
N THR A 41 -44.71 21.95 6.37
CA THR A 41 -45.47 22.49 5.21
C THR A 41 -44.53 22.62 4.00
N GLY A 42 -44.90 22.42 2.73
CA GLY A 42 -46.17 21.94 2.19
C GLY A 42 -46.22 22.09 0.66
N GLN A 43 -45.66 21.12 -0.08
CA GLN A 43 -45.74 20.84 -1.54
C GLN A 43 -45.51 21.96 -2.61
N GLY A 44 -45.74 23.24 -2.36
CA GLY A 44 -45.81 24.30 -3.39
C GLY A 44 -44.50 24.64 -4.11
N VAL A 45 -43.33 24.24 -3.59
CA VAL A 45 -42.02 24.61 -4.17
C VAL A 45 -41.59 23.65 -5.29
N MET A 46 -42.00 22.38 -5.27
CA MET A 46 -41.52 21.39 -6.27
C MET A 46 -42.12 21.58 -7.67
N SER A 47 -43.35 22.05 -7.78
CA SER A 47 -44.02 22.26 -9.08
C SER A 47 -43.33 23.34 -9.92
N LEU A 48 -42.94 24.46 -9.30
CA LEU A 48 -42.28 25.59 -9.97
C LEU A 48 -40.89 25.23 -10.54
N TRP A 49 -40.15 24.32 -9.90
CA TRP A 49 -38.84 23.88 -10.40
C TRP A 49 -38.93 22.82 -11.50
N LEU A 50 -39.88 21.88 -11.40
CA LEU A 50 -40.11 20.87 -12.44
C LEU A 50 -40.62 21.48 -13.76
N GLN A 51 -41.51 22.47 -13.69
CA GLN A 51 -42.07 23.06 -14.91
C GLN A 51 -41.03 23.90 -15.66
N ARG A 52 -40.15 24.63 -14.96
CA ARG A 52 -39.09 25.46 -15.56
C ARG A 52 -38.01 24.63 -16.25
N THR A 53 -37.59 23.51 -15.64
CA THR A 53 -36.58 22.61 -16.22
C THR A 53 -37.09 21.82 -17.43
N SER A 54 -38.41 21.65 -17.59
CA SER A 54 -39.00 20.96 -18.75
C SER A 54 -38.83 21.69 -20.08
N GLN A 55 -38.71 23.03 -20.08
CA GLN A 55 -38.66 23.84 -21.29
C GLN A 55 -37.22 23.95 -21.86
N ASP A 56 -36.20 24.10 -21.02
CA ASP A 56 -34.79 24.19 -21.46
C ASP A 56 -34.26 22.91 -22.13
N LEU A 57 -34.74 21.74 -21.70
CA LEU A 57 -34.26 20.43 -22.22
C LEU A 57 -34.73 20.10 -23.65
N SER A 58 -35.44 21.01 -24.31
CA SER A 58 -35.83 20.89 -25.72
C SER A 58 -34.67 21.10 -26.70
N TRP A 59 -33.72 22.00 -26.38
CA TRP A 59 -32.72 22.50 -27.34
C TRP A 59 -31.32 21.86 -27.26
N GLN A 60 -31.09 20.88 -26.38
CA GLN A 60 -29.78 20.21 -26.21
C GLN A 60 -29.74 18.73 -26.64
N ARG A 61 -30.81 18.22 -27.26
CA ARG A 61 -30.91 16.81 -27.70
C ARG A 61 -29.93 16.40 -28.83
N PRO A 62 -29.56 17.27 -29.80
CA PRO A 62 -28.57 16.90 -30.83
C PRO A 62 -27.17 16.68 -30.25
N GLU A 63 -26.68 17.62 -29.44
CA GLU A 63 -25.35 17.59 -28.83
C GLU A 63 -25.12 16.32 -28.00
N LEU A 64 -26.02 16.01 -27.06
CA LEU A 64 -25.89 14.80 -26.24
C LEU A 64 -25.87 13.51 -27.08
N THR A 65 -26.62 13.45 -28.17
CA THR A 65 -26.62 12.29 -29.09
C THR A 65 -25.31 12.19 -29.87
N VAL A 66 -24.73 13.32 -30.26
CA VAL A 66 -23.43 13.39 -30.94
C VAL A 66 -22.27 13.09 -29.98
N ILE A 67 -22.35 13.55 -28.72
CA ILE A 67 -21.38 13.26 -27.66
C ILE A 67 -21.40 11.76 -27.33
N LEU A 68 -22.58 11.13 -27.14
CA LEU A 68 -22.67 9.68 -26.98
C LEU A 68 -22.09 8.93 -28.19
N ARG A 69 -22.39 9.36 -29.42
CA ARG A 69 -21.84 8.75 -30.64
C ARG A 69 -20.33 8.92 -30.77
N ARG A 70 -19.75 10.03 -30.27
CA ARG A 70 -18.29 10.25 -30.21
C ARG A 70 -17.64 9.37 -29.14
N ALA A 71 -18.26 9.24 -27.96
CA ALA A 71 -17.79 8.34 -26.90
C ALA A 71 -17.82 6.87 -27.33
N LEU A 72 -18.92 6.42 -27.97
CA LEU A 72 -19.05 5.05 -28.49
C LEU A 72 -18.08 4.77 -29.66
N ARG A 73 -17.78 5.78 -30.52
CA ARG A 73 -16.72 5.67 -31.54
C ARG A 73 -15.30 5.63 -30.99
N GLY A 74 -15.10 5.89 -29.69
CA GLY A 74 -13.80 5.78 -29.03
C GLY A 74 -13.34 4.33 -28.77
N THR A 75 -14.21 3.32 -28.96
CA THR A 75 -13.96 1.93 -28.55
C THR A 75 -14.27 0.86 -29.62
N GLU A 76 -14.24 1.22 -30.91
CA GLU A 76 -14.06 0.22 -31.97
C GLU A 76 -12.64 -0.40 -31.84
N LYS A 77 -12.53 -1.53 -31.12
CA LYS A 77 -11.30 -2.35 -31.12
C LYS A 77 -11.00 -2.75 -32.57
N LYS A 78 -9.94 -2.19 -33.14
CA LYS A 78 -9.46 -2.54 -34.47
C LYS A 78 -9.06 -4.02 -34.48
N ALA A 79 -9.65 -4.80 -35.37
CA ALA A 79 -9.20 -6.16 -35.63
C ALA A 79 -7.76 -6.16 -36.16
N CYS A 80 -7.02 -7.24 -35.93
CA CYS A 80 -5.72 -7.42 -36.57
C CYS A 80 -5.88 -7.48 -38.11
N PRO A 81 -5.05 -6.77 -38.89
CA PRO A 81 -5.04 -6.94 -40.34
C PRO A 81 -4.67 -8.39 -40.73
N PRO A 82 -5.34 -9.00 -41.71
CA PRO A 82 -4.96 -10.33 -42.22
C PRO A 82 -3.48 -10.39 -42.63
N GLY A 83 -2.77 -11.42 -42.19
CA GLY A 83 -1.33 -11.57 -42.44
C GLY A 83 -0.42 -10.75 -41.52
N ARG A 84 -0.95 -10.10 -40.47
CA ARG A 84 -0.18 -9.52 -39.34
C ARG A 84 -0.37 -10.27 -38.02
N GLU A 85 -0.93 -11.48 -38.07
CA GLU A 85 -1.03 -12.33 -36.90
C GLU A 85 0.37 -12.70 -36.39
N VAL A 86 0.61 -12.45 -35.10
CA VAL A 86 1.91 -12.69 -34.49
C VAL A 86 1.98 -14.15 -34.02
N HIS A 87 3.05 -14.86 -34.38
CA HIS A 87 3.26 -16.27 -34.03
C HIS A 87 4.56 -16.51 -33.24
N VAL A 88 5.44 -15.50 -33.18
CA VAL A 88 6.71 -15.50 -32.44
C VAL A 88 6.87 -14.14 -31.77
N VAL A 89 7.50 -14.10 -30.59
CA VAL A 89 7.93 -12.86 -29.94
C VAL A 89 9.37 -12.58 -30.37
N ASP A 90 9.56 -11.53 -31.17
CA ASP A 90 10.84 -11.13 -31.78
C ASP A 90 10.95 -9.59 -31.89
N GLU A 91 12.05 -9.12 -32.47
CA GLU A 91 12.45 -7.71 -32.51
C GLU A 91 11.49 -6.83 -33.32
N ASP A 92 10.76 -7.37 -34.29
CA ASP A 92 9.80 -6.61 -35.12
C ASP A 92 8.68 -6.01 -34.25
N LEU A 93 8.27 -6.71 -33.19
CA LEU A 93 7.24 -6.27 -32.25
C LEU A 93 7.62 -4.99 -31.49
N ILE A 94 8.91 -4.65 -31.38
CA ILE A 94 9.36 -3.42 -30.73
C ILE A 94 8.89 -2.19 -31.51
N PHE A 95 8.72 -2.32 -32.84
CA PHE A 95 8.26 -1.25 -33.72
C PHE A 95 6.73 -1.16 -33.87
N TYR A 96 5.97 -2.11 -33.31
CA TYR A 96 4.50 -2.08 -33.33
C TYR A 96 3.98 -0.99 -32.39
N LYS A 97 2.99 -0.22 -32.86
CA LYS A 97 2.25 0.73 -32.04
C LYS A 97 1.37 -0.01 -31.05
N GLU A 98 1.02 0.68 -29.97
CA GLU A 98 0.16 0.17 -28.88
C GLU A 98 -1.11 -0.54 -29.39
N TRP A 99 -1.83 0.08 -30.35
CA TRP A 99 -3.03 -0.52 -30.93
C TRP A 99 -2.75 -1.74 -31.82
N GLU A 100 -1.55 -1.85 -32.40
CA GLU A 100 -1.15 -2.99 -33.25
C GLU A 100 -0.81 -4.20 -32.37
N LEU A 101 -0.19 -3.98 -31.21
CA LEU A 101 0.01 -5.03 -30.19
C LEU A 101 -1.33 -5.49 -29.57
N GLU A 102 -2.19 -4.55 -29.19
CA GLU A 102 -3.53 -4.86 -28.65
C GLU A 102 -4.44 -5.55 -29.69
N ALA A 103 -4.23 -5.32 -30.99
CA ALA A 103 -4.95 -6.01 -32.05
C ALA A 103 -4.37 -7.40 -32.39
N CYS A 104 -3.04 -7.52 -32.58
CA CYS A 104 -2.41 -8.65 -33.26
C CYS A 104 -1.61 -9.61 -32.39
N VAL A 105 -1.25 -9.25 -31.16
CA VAL A 105 -0.54 -10.15 -30.24
C VAL A 105 -1.54 -10.91 -29.39
N ASP A 106 -1.39 -12.23 -29.32
CA ASP A 106 -2.20 -13.11 -28.49
C ASP A 106 -1.63 -13.32 -27.07
N GLY A 107 -2.50 -13.49 -26.08
CA GLY A 107 -2.13 -13.71 -24.68
C GLY A 107 -1.49 -15.08 -24.43
N ALA A 108 -1.89 -16.13 -25.16
CA ALA A 108 -1.33 -17.47 -24.96
C ALA A 108 0.04 -17.61 -25.66
N LEU A 109 0.26 -16.87 -26.77
CA LEU A 109 1.60 -16.69 -27.32
C LEU A 109 2.55 -16.03 -26.30
N LEU A 110 2.15 -14.90 -25.71
CA LEU A 110 2.93 -14.20 -24.68
C LEU A 110 3.22 -15.11 -23.48
N ALA A 111 2.21 -15.86 -23.01
CA ALA A 111 2.38 -16.80 -21.90
C ALA A 111 3.32 -17.97 -22.21
N LYS A 112 3.42 -18.38 -23.48
CA LYS A 112 4.31 -19.45 -23.95
C LYS A 112 5.73 -18.97 -24.28
N GLN A 113 5.92 -17.68 -24.54
CA GLN A 113 7.20 -17.09 -24.98
C GLN A 113 7.69 -15.98 -24.04
N MET A 114 7.37 -16.06 -22.75
CA MET A 114 7.74 -15.05 -21.75
C MET A 114 9.25 -14.84 -21.62
N ASP A 115 10.08 -15.86 -21.88
CA ASP A 115 11.53 -15.71 -21.95
C ASP A 115 11.98 -14.72 -23.04
N ARG A 116 11.28 -14.70 -24.19
CA ARG A 116 11.51 -13.76 -25.30
C ARG A 116 10.99 -12.37 -24.97
N VAL A 117 9.85 -12.26 -24.28
CA VAL A 117 9.33 -10.98 -23.76
C VAL A 117 10.35 -10.34 -22.81
N ASN A 118 11.03 -11.13 -21.99
CA ASN A 118 12.08 -10.66 -21.07
C ASN A 118 13.44 -10.37 -21.74
N ALA A 119 13.70 -10.93 -22.93
CA ALA A 119 14.96 -10.73 -23.65
C ALA A 119 14.98 -9.45 -24.51
N LEU A 120 13.80 -8.87 -24.81
CA LEU A 120 13.64 -7.77 -25.76
C LEU A 120 13.33 -6.44 -25.04
N PRO A 121 13.88 -5.30 -25.52
CA PRO A 121 13.74 -4.00 -24.86
C PRO A 121 12.39 -3.30 -25.19
N PHE A 122 11.28 -3.96 -24.85
CA PHE A 122 9.94 -3.37 -24.94
C PHE A 122 9.78 -2.17 -23.98
N THR A 123 8.96 -1.19 -24.37
CA THR A 123 8.64 -0.04 -23.50
C THR A 123 7.63 -0.41 -22.42
N TYR A 124 7.57 0.36 -21.32
CA TYR A 124 6.54 0.21 -20.28
C TYR A 124 5.11 0.22 -20.85
N GLN A 125 4.84 1.00 -21.90
CA GLN A 125 3.55 0.99 -22.59
C GLN A 125 3.26 -0.35 -23.28
N GLN A 126 4.25 -0.91 -23.99
CA GLN A 126 4.13 -2.21 -24.67
C GLN A 126 4.00 -3.36 -23.66
N LEU A 127 4.80 -3.35 -22.59
CA LEU A 127 4.72 -4.32 -21.50
C LEU A 127 3.37 -4.27 -20.76
N ASN A 128 2.81 -3.08 -20.51
CA ASN A 128 1.47 -2.92 -19.94
C ASN A 128 0.37 -3.51 -20.85
N ILE A 129 0.53 -3.47 -22.18
CA ILE A 129 -0.41 -4.13 -23.11
C ILE A 129 -0.26 -5.65 -23.03
N PHE A 130 0.97 -6.17 -22.99
CA PHE A 130 1.21 -7.60 -22.77
C PHE A 130 0.66 -8.08 -21.43
N LYS A 131 0.75 -7.27 -20.39
CA LYS A 131 0.15 -7.51 -19.08
C LYS A 131 -1.37 -7.58 -19.18
N GLN A 132 -2.00 -6.62 -19.86
CA GLN A 132 -3.45 -6.62 -20.09
C GLN A 132 -3.91 -7.83 -20.92
N LYS A 133 -3.10 -8.32 -21.87
CA LYS A 133 -3.36 -9.56 -22.63
C LYS A 133 -3.30 -10.81 -21.75
N LEU A 134 -2.30 -10.89 -20.86
CA LEU A 134 -2.17 -11.98 -19.89
C LEU A 134 -3.29 -11.94 -18.83
N ASP A 135 -3.68 -10.75 -18.36
CA ASP A 135 -4.80 -10.56 -17.43
C ASP A 135 -6.16 -10.89 -18.07
N GLN A 136 -6.33 -10.66 -19.38
CA GLN A 136 -7.51 -11.10 -20.15
C GLN A 136 -7.56 -12.63 -20.31
N LEU A 137 -6.41 -13.29 -20.52
CA LEU A 137 -6.32 -14.75 -20.63
C LEU A 137 -6.47 -15.46 -19.28
N TYR A 138 -5.93 -14.87 -18.21
CA TYR A 138 -5.89 -15.44 -16.86
C TYR A 138 -6.63 -14.54 -15.84
N PRO A 139 -7.95 -14.31 -15.98
CA PRO A 139 -8.70 -13.40 -15.11
C PRO A 139 -8.72 -13.83 -13.64
N GLN A 140 -8.56 -15.15 -13.40
CA GLN A 140 -8.46 -15.79 -12.08
C GLN A 140 -7.02 -15.89 -11.54
N GLY A 141 -6.04 -15.25 -12.19
CA GLY A 141 -4.63 -15.30 -11.79
C GLY A 141 -3.79 -16.25 -12.64
N TYR A 142 -2.49 -15.96 -12.73
CA TYR A 142 -1.55 -16.68 -13.59
C TYR A 142 -1.27 -18.10 -13.05
N PRO A 143 -1.02 -19.08 -13.95
CA PRO A 143 -0.55 -20.41 -13.56
C PRO A 143 0.93 -20.38 -13.14
N GLU A 144 1.32 -21.27 -12.21
CA GLU A 144 2.69 -21.45 -11.71
C GLU A 144 3.75 -21.46 -12.84
N SER A 145 3.49 -22.15 -13.96
CA SER A 145 4.41 -22.24 -15.10
C SER A 145 4.68 -20.90 -15.79
N LEU A 146 3.68 -20.01 -15.84
CA LEU A 146 3.89 -18.64 -16.33
C LEU A 146 4.67 -17.82 -15.30
N ILE A 147 4.30 -17.93 -14.03
CA ILE A 147 4.92 -17.17 -12.92
C ILE A 147 6.42 -17.45 -12.84
N GLN A 148 6.83 -18.72 -13.00
CA GLN A 148 8.24 -19.14 -13.08
C GLN A 148 9.04 -18.42 -14.17
N SER A 149 8.42 -18.17 -15.33
CA SER A 149 9.05 -17.51 -16.48
C SER A 149 9.03 -15.98 -16.43
N LEU A 150 8.25 -15.35 -15.53
CA LEU A 150 8.02 -13.90 -15.56
C LEU A 150 9.30 -13.07 -15.50
N SER A 151 10.30 -13.47 -14.70
CA SER A 151 11.58 -12.76 -14.59
C SER A 151 11.37 -11.24 -14.40
N TYR A 152 12.01 -10.36 -15.19
CA TYR A 152 11.83 -8.92 -15.11
C TYR A 152 10.42 -8.42 -15.41
N PHE A 153 9.59 -9.16 -16.15
CA PHE A 153 8.17 -8.84 -16.36
C PHE A 153 7.38 -8.77 -15.04
N PHE A 154 7.85 -9.40 -13.97
CA PHE A 154 7.28 -9.27 -12.62
C PHE A 154 7.15 -7.81 -12.16
N LEU A 155 8.08 -6.94 -12.58
CA LEU A 155 8.10 -5.52 -12.19
C LEU A 155 6.87 -4.75 -12.70
N GLU A 156 6.20 -5.23 -13.75
CA GLU A 156 5.01 -4.62 -14.36
C GLU A 156 3.68 -5.11 -13.73
N VAL A 157 3.74 -6.16 -12.90
CA VAL A 157 2.55 -6.80 -12.29
C VAL A 157 2.08 -6.00 -11.07
N THR A 158 0.77 -5.82 -10.87
CA THR A 158 0.28 -5.14 -9.65
C THR A 158 0.01 -6.14 -8.51
N PRO A 159 0.06 -5.72 -7.23
CA PRO A 159 -0.30 -6.57 -6.09
C PRO A 159 -1.66 -7.28 -6.24
N GLU A 160 -2.63 -6.61 -6.85
CA GLU A 160 -3.99 -7.12 -7.10
C GLU A 160 -4.02 -8.25 -8.14
N ASN A 161 -3.04 -8.32 -9.05
CA ASN A 161 -2.82 -9.49 -9.89
C ASN A 161 -2.22 -10.64 -9.06
N ILE A 162 -1.18 -10.35 -8.28
CA ILE A 162 -0.42 -11.35 -7.50
C ILE A 162 -1.32 -12.07 -6.48
N HIS A 163 -2.26 -11.36 -5.85
CA HIS A 163 -3.21 -11.97 -4.90
C HIS A 163 -4.11 -13.07 -5.51
N LYS A 164 -4.26 -13.12 -6.85
CA LYS A 164 -5.03 -14.16 -7.55
C LYS A 164 -4.20 -15.41 -7.91
N TRP A 165 -2.88 -15.27 -8.02
CA TRP A 165 -1.98 -16.26 -8.59
C TRP A 165 -1.98 -17.62 -7.87
N ASN A 166 -1.50 -18.67 -8.52
CA ASN A 166 -1.18 -19.93 -7.85
C ASN A 166 0.35 -20.08 -7.70
N VAL A 167 0.91 -19.47 -6.64
CA VAL A 167 2.34 -19.53 -6.30
C VAL A 167 2.57 -20.62 -5.26
N THR A 168 3.13 -21.74 -5.67
CA THR A 168 3.29 -22.97 -4.87
C THR A 168 4.75 -23.39 -4.70
N SER A 169 5.65 -22.98 -5.60
CA SER A 169 7.09 -23.29 -5.52
C SER A 169 7.90 -22.20 -4.82
N LEU A 170 8.72 -22.61 -3.85
CA LEU A 170 9.67 -21.72 -3.15
C LEU A 170 10.74 -21.17 -4.11
N GLU A 171 11.15 -21.94 -5.12
CA GLU A 171 12.16 -21.49 -6.09
C GLU A 171 11.61 -20.41 -7.03
N THR A 172 10.30 -20.42 -7.29
CA THR A 172 9.58 -19.34 -7.97
C THR A 172 9.58 -18.06 -7.13
N VAL A 173 9.36 -18.17 -5.82
CA VAL A 173 9.48 -17.02 -4.91
C VAL A 173 10.92 -16.48 -4.92
N LYS A 174 11.93 -17.34 -4.81
CA LYS A 174 13.36 -16.95 -4.84
C LYS A 174 13.77 -16.29 -6.15
N SER A 175 13.32 -16.79 -7.31
CA SER A 175 13.67 -16.21 -8.61
C SER A 175 13.09 -14.79 -8.77
N LEU A 176 11.84 -14.58 -8.33
CA LEU A 176 11.17 -13.27 -8.36
C LEU A 176 11.78 -12.29 -7.35
N LEU A 177 12.10 -12.72 -6.13
CA LEU A 177 12.83 -11.89 -5.15
C LEU A 177 14.21 -11.45 -5.68
N LYS A 178 14.91 -12.33 -6.41
CA LYS A 178 16.24 -12.03 -6.99
C LYS A 178 16.18 -10.91 -8.04
N VAL A 179 15.18 -10.87 -8.91
CA VAL A 179 15.00 -9.78 -9.91
C VAL A 179 14.41 -8.50 -9.30
N SER A 180 13.67 -8.63 -8.19
CA SER A 180 13.11 -7.52 -7.42
C SER A 180 14.17 -6.71 -6.64
N LYS A 181 15.32 -7.31 -6.32
CA LYS A 181 16.32 -6.73 -5.41
C LYS A 181 16.82 -5.36 -5.91
N GLY A 182 16.69 -4.34 -5.06
CA GLY A 182 17.07 -2.96 -5.39
C GLY A 182 16.08 -2.22 -6.31
N ARG A 183 14.89 -2.78 -6.57
CA ARG A 183 13.77 -2.11 -7.25
C ARG A 183 12.73 -1.65 -6.22
N LYS A 184 11.94 -0.62 -6.57
CA LYS A 184 10.86 -0.08 -5.70
C LYS A 184 9.58 -0.91 -5.82
N VAL A 185 9.65 -2.16 -5.39
CA VAL A 185 8.63 -3.20 -5.65
C VAL A 185 8.16 -3.91 -4.37
N ASP A 186 8.36 -3.29 -3.22
CA ASP A 186 8.09 -3.87 -1.90
C ASP A 186 6.63 -4.32 -1.73
N ALA A 187 5.68 -3.65 -2.40
CA ALA A 187 4.27 -4.05 -2.43
C ALA A 187 4.03 -5.33 -3.27
N GLN A 188 4.74 -5.52 -4.39
CA GLN A 188 4.70 -6.75 -5.17
C GLN A 188 5.32 -7.91 -4.36
N VAL A 189 6.44 -7.64 -3.69
CA VAL A 189 7.12 -8.61 -2.80
C VAL A 189 6.23 -9.01 -1.63
N ALA A 190 5.60 -8.05 -0.94
CA ALA A 190 4.67 -8.35 0.15
C ALA A 190 3.47 -9.16 -0.32
N ALA A 191 2.88 -8.84 -1.48
CA ALA A 191 1.78 -9.62 -2.06
C ALA A 191 2.21 -11.04 -2.48
N LEU A 192 3.43 -11.21 -3.01
CA LEU A 192 4.00 -12.50 -3.40
C LEU A 192 4.20 -13.42 -2.18
N ILE A 193 4.82 -12.88 -1.12
CA ILE A 193 5.03 -13.61 0.14
C ILE A 193 3.69 -13.94 0.80
N ALA A 194 2.77 -12.98 0.89
CA ALA A 194 1.43 -13.21 1.40
C ALA A 194 0.71 -14.34 0.63
N ARG A 195 0.82 -14.34 -0.70
CA ARG A 195 0.13 -15.35 -1.53
C ARG A 195 0.73 -16.75 -1.37
N TYR A 196 2.05 -16.86 -1.36
CA TYR A 196 2.74 -18.15 -1.16
C TYR A 196 2.46 -18.75 0.23
N VAL A 197 2.50 -17.95 1.29
CA VAL A 197 2.21 -18.44 2.65
C VAL A 197 0.73 -18.80 2.82
N VAL A 198 -0.20 -18.08 2.17
CA VAL A 198 -1.65 -18.40 2.18
C VAL A 198 -1.97 -19.77 1.59
N VAL A 199 -1.19 -20.29 0.63
CA VAL A 199 -1.36 -21.66 0.11
C VAL A 199 -0.58 -22.73 0.91
N GLY A 200 -0.08 -22.38 2.09
CA GLY A 200 0.67 -23.27 3.00
C GLY A 200 2.20 -23.21 2.84
N GLY A 201 2.70 -22.40 1.90
CA GLY A 201 4.13 -22.26 1.62
C GLY A 201 4.95 -21.85 2.84
N GLN A 202 6.07 -22.53 3.06
CA GLN A 202 7.04 -22.18 4.10
C GLN A 202 8.26 -21.51 3.47
N LEU A 203 8.74 -20.40 4.06
CA LEU A 203 9.97 -19.75 3.64
C LEU A 203 11.16 -20.40 4.38
N ASP A 204 12.21 -20.76 3.65
CA ASP A 204 13.46 -21.16 4.28
C ASP A 204 14.24 -19.95 4.82
N LYS A 205 15.22 -20.20 5.68
CA LYS A 205 16.01 -19.13 6.29
C LYS A 205 16.71 -18.26 5.23
N ALA A 206 17.24 -18.83 4.15
CA ALA A 206 17.91 -18.06 3.10
C ALA A 206 16.95 -17.10 2.36
N THR A 207 15.68 -17.47 2.27
CA THR A 207 14.61 -16.63 1.71
C THR A 207 14.21 -15.52 2.68
N LEU A 208 14.11 -15.80 3.98
CA LEU A 208 13.93 -14.77 5.02
C LEU A 208 15.12 -13.79 5.09
N ASP A 209 16.35 -14.31 4.98
CA ASP A 209 17.58 -13.51 4.92
C ASP A 209 17.61 -12.62 3.66
N MET A 210 17.06 -13.07 2.52
CA MET A 210 16.91 -12.25 1.31
C MET A 210 15.87 -11.13 1.48
N LEU A 211 14.79 -11.41 2.21
CA LEU A 211 13.71 -10.47 2.51
C LEU A 211 14.13 -9.32 3.46
N SER A 212 15.30 -9.39 4.10
CA SER A 212 15.90 -8.26 4.83
C SER A 212 16.19 -7.05 3.93
N SER A 213 16.39 -7.28 2.62
CA SER A 213 16.70 -6.23 1.64
C SER A 213 15.49 -5.52 1.03
N PHE A 214 14.29 -5.73 1.60
CA PHE A 214 13.02 -5.14 1.19
C PHE A 214 12.27 -4.53 2.38
N HIS A 215 11.35 -3.62 2.11
CA HIS A 215 10.52 -3.02 3.16
C HIS A 215 9.64 -4.08 3.86
N PRO A 216 9.62 -4.18 5.20
CA PRO A 216 9.04 -5.32 5.95
C PRO A 216 7.51 -5.43 6.00
N ALA A 217 6.79 -4.95 4.98
CA ALA A 217 5.32 -5.07 4.88
C ALA A 217 4.82 -6.53 4.75
N TYR A 218 5.71 -7.50 4.51
CA TYR A 218 5.38 -8.93 4.45
C TYR A 218 5.20 -9.58 5.83
N LEU A 219 5.69 -8.98 6.93
CA LEU A 219 5.80 -9.65 8.24
C LEU A 219 4.44 -10.15 8.77
N CYS A 220 3.38 -9.35 8.67
CA CYS A 220 2.05 -9.75 9.13
C CYS A 220 1.38 -10.85 8.29
N SER A 221 2.03 -11.35 7.23
CA SER A 221 1.63 -12.56 6.51
C SER A 221 2.32 -13.84 7.00
N LEU A 222 3.41 -13.72 7.77
CA LEU A 222 4.22 -14.85 8.22
C LEU A 222 3.64 -15.49 9.50
N SER A 223 3.85 -16.80 9.69
CA SER A 223 3.48 -17.48 10.94
C SER A 223 4.40 -17.06 12.10
N PRO A 224 3.99 -17.24 13.38
CA PRO A 224 4.85 -16.94 14.55
C PRO A 224 6.21 -17.65 14.49
N GLU A 225 6.27 -18.85 13.94
CA GLU A 225 7.48 -19.67 13.78
C GLU A 225 8.41 -19.07 12.72
N GLN A 226 7.87 -18.70 11.55
CA GLN A 226 8.64 -18.00 10.51
C GLN A 226 9.11 -16.63 10.99
N LEU A 227 8.25 -15.85 11.67
CA LEU A 227 8.62 -14.58 12.31
C LEU A 227 9.75 -14.74 13.33
N SER A 228 9.75 -15.84 14.09
CA SER A 228 10.81 -16.12 15.06
C SER A 228 12.17 -16.26 14.38
N SER A 229 12.22 -16.79 13.15
CA SER A 229 13.43 -16.90 12.32
C SER A 229 13.83 -15.63 11.55
N VAL A 230 12.98 -14.60 11.45
CA VAL A 230 13.34 -13.31 10.83
C VAL A 230 14.43 -12.61 11.66
N GLN A 231 15.43 -12.04 10.98
CA GLN A 231 16.53 -11.30 11.62
C GLN A 231 16.04 -10.06 12.39
N GLN A 232 16.81 -9.65 13.39
CA GLN A 232 16.37 -8.64 14.35
C GLN A 232 16.59 -7.19 13.88
N ASP A 233 17.51 -6.98 12.94
CA ASP A 233 17.77 -5.70 12.28
C ASP A 233 16.55 -5.21 11.48
N VAL A 234 15.81 -6.12 10.85
CA VAL A 234 14.56 -5.85 10.11
C VAL A 234 13.55 -5.02 10.91
N VAL A 235 13.55 -5.16 12.25
CA VAL A 235 12.64 -4.42 13.14
C VAL A 235 12.86 -2.90 13.10
N TRP A 236 14.07 -2.44 12.77
CA TRP A 236 14.37 -1.01 12.63
C TRP A 236 13.71 -0.37 11.39
N ALA A 237 13.34 -1.16 10.38
CA ALA A 237 12.70 -0.70 9.15
C ALA A 237 11.15 -0.71 9.22
N ILE A 238 10.57 -1.30 10.27
CA ILE A 238 9.11 -1.39 10.44
C ILE A 238 8.51 -0.01 10.75
N ARG A 239 7.47 0.37 10.00
CA ARG A 239 6.64 1.57 10.28
C ARG A 239 5.34 1.12 10.97
N PRO A 240 4.63 2.03 11.68
CA PRO A 240 3.37 1.68 12.35
C PRO A 240 2.31 1.04 11.44
N GLN A 241 2.25 1.47 10.17
CA GLN A 241 1.29 0.98 9.18
C GLN A 241 1.55 -0.47 8.76
N ASP A 242 2.80 -0.91 8.79
CA ASP A 242 3.18 -2.28 8.41
C ASP A 242 2.68 -3.31 9.45
N LEU A 243 2.33 -2.85 10.65
CA LEU A 243 1.82 -3.66 11.76
C LEU A 243 0.28 -3.65 11.85
N ASP A 244 -0.43 -2.79 11.12
CA ASP A 244 -1.89 -2.64 11.25
C ASP A 244 -2.69 -3.88 10.81
N THR A 245 -2.06 -4.84 10.13
CA THR A 245 -2.66 -6.14 9.74
C THR A 245 -2.21 -7.32 10.63
N CYS A 246 -1.27 -7.11 11.56
CA CYS A 246 -0.74 -8.18 12.40
C CYS A 246 -1.77 -8.68 13.43
N ARG A 247 -1.90 -10.00 13.50
CA ARG A 247 -2.68 -10.70 14.52
C ARG A 247 -1.94 -10.68 15.86
N PRO A 248 -2.65 -10.80 17.01
CA PRO A 248 -2.02 -10.77 18.32
C PRO A 248 -0.83 -11.74 18.47
N LEU A 249 -0.94 -12.98 17.97
CA LEU A 249 0.14 -13.98 18.03
C LEU A 249 1.40 -13.61 17.25
N GLN A 250 1.30 -12.74 16.24
CA GLN A 250 2.46 -12.22 15.51
C GLN A 250 3.10 -11.08 16.29
N MET A 251 2.29 -10.25 16.97
CA MET A 251 2.77 -9.20 17.86
C MET A 251 3.56 -9.76 19.06
N ASP A 252 3.19 -10.94 19.58
CA ASP A 252 3.95 -11.62 20.65
C ASP A 252 5.38 -12.00 20.26
N VAL A 253 5.65 -12.19 18.96
CA VAL A 253 6.99 -12.49 18.43
C VAL A 253 7.73 -11.20 18.06
N LEU A 254 7.01 -10.20 17.54
CA LEU A 254 7.59 -8.92 17.12
C LEU A 254 7.95 -8.01 18.31
N TYR A 255 7.16 -8.01 19.39
CA TYR A 255 7.40 -7.15 20.55
C TYR A 255 8.72 -7.46 21.28
N PRO A 256 9.05 -8.71 21.65
CA PRO A 256 10.34 -9.01 22.30
C PRO A 256 11.54 -8.71 21.39
N LYS A 257 11.41 -8.96 20.08
CA LYS A 257 12.44 -8.57 19.10
C LYS A 257 12.65 -7.06 19.07
N ALA A 258 11.58 -6.26 19.12
CA ALA A 258 11.65 -4.80 19.21
C ALA A 258 12.21 -4.30 20.55
N HIS A 259 11.78 -4.88 21.67
CA HIS A 259 12.28 -4.54 23.00
C HIS A 259 13.80 -4.71 23.09
N ILE A 260 14.32 -5.86 22.63
CA ILE A 260 15.76 -6.15 22.61
C ILE A 260 16.49 -5.29 21.55
N ALA A 261 15.87 -5.01 20.40
CA ALA A 261 16.47 -4.16 19.37
C ALA A 261 16.68 -2.71 19.87
N PHE A 262 15.69 -2.17 20.57
CA PHE A 262 15.71 -0.79 21.06
C PHE A 262 16.28 -0.64 22.49
N GLN A 263 16.81 -1.71 23.10
CA GLN A 263 17.26 -1.75 24.51
C GLN A 263 18.33 -0.70 24.90
N ASN A 264 19.07 -0.17 23.92
CA ASN A 264 20.10 0.86 24.12
C ASN A 264 19.52 2.30 24.09
N MET A 265 18.23 2.46 23.79
CA MET A 265 17.53 3.74 23.80
C MET A 265 16.88 3.99 25.18
N SER A 266 16.50 5.23 25.47
CA SER A 266 15.78 5.56 26.71
C SER A 266 14.74 6.66 26.51
N GLY A 267 13.86 6.82 27.51
CA GLY A 267 12.87 7.89 27.57
C GLY A 267 11.94 7.97 26.36
N SER A 268 11.74 9.19 25.86
CA SER A 268 10.81 9.47 24.75
C SER A 268 11.23 8.86 23.42
N GLU A 269 12.53 8.70 23.15
CA GLU A 269 13.01 8.05 21.92
C GLU A 269 12.71 6.55 21.94
N TYR A 270 13.03 5.86 23.04
CA TYR A 270 12.67 4.46 23.24
C TYR A 270 11.16 4.26 23.10
N PHE A 271 10.36 5.10 23.77
CA PHE A 271 8.91 5.01 23.68
C PHE A 271 8.40 5.20 22.26
N ALA A 272 8.87 6.21 21.53
CA ALA A 272 8.49 6.44 20.14
C ALA A 272 8.80 5.25 19.22
N ARG A 273 9.85 4.48 19.50
CA ARG A 273 10.23 3.27 18.75
C ARG A 273 9.46 2.02 19.15
N ILE A 274 9.25 1.76 20.45
CA ILE A 274 8.55 0.56 20.93
C ILE A 274 7.02 0.67 20.83
N LYS A 275 6.47 1.89 20.84
CA LYS A 275 5.03 2.19 20.83
C LYS A 275 4.19 1.41 19.81
N PRO A 276 4.61 1.23 18.53
CA PRO A 276 3.82 0.46 17.55
C PRO A 276 3.67 -1.03 17.90
N PHE A 277 4.58 -1.58 18.71
CA PHE A 277 4.64 -3.00 19.04
C PHE A 277 3.83 -3.39 20.29
N LEU A 278 3.30 -2.43 21.05
CA LEU A 278 2.73 -2.65 22.39
C LEU A 278 1.52 -3.62 22.44
N GLY A 279 0.90 -3.96 21.31
CA GLY A 279 -0.13 -5.01 21.24
C GLY A 279 0.38 -6.44 21.50
N GLY A 280 1.70 -6.64 21.59
CA GLY A 280 2.36 -7.86 22.05
C GLY A 280 3.16 -7.70 23.35
N ALA A 281 2.99 -6.61 24.08
CA ALA A 281 3.73 -6.36 25.32
C ALA A 281 3.23 -7.22 26.49
N SER A 282 4.14 -7.61 27.39
CA SER A 282 3.78 -8.29 28.63
C SER A 282 3.19 -7.32 29.67
N THR A 283 2.49 -7.84 30.67
CA THR A 283 2.02 -7.05 31.81
C THR A 283 3.20 -6.39 32.55
N GLU A 284 4.35 -7.06 32.58
CA GLU A 284 5.57 -6.63 33.28
C GLU A 284 6.22 -5.44 32.57
N ASP A 285 6.33 -5.48 31.25
CA ASP A 285 6.93 -4.40 30.46
C ASP A 285 6.01 -3.17 30.39
N LEU A 286 4.68 -3.38 30.28
CA LEU A 286 3.70 -2.31 30.40
C LEU A 286 3.79 -1.64 31.78
N ARG A 287 3.91 -2.43 32.86
CA ARG A 287 4.13 -1.91 34.23
C ARG A 287 5.47 -1.16 34.36
N ALA A 288 6.50 -1.55 33.62
CA ALA A 288 7.78 -0.83 33.57
C ALA A 288 7.67 0.52 32.85
N LEU A 289 6.91 0.60 31.75
CA LEU A 289 6.66 1.85 31.02
C LEU A 289 5.86 2.87 31.85
N ILE A 290 4.83 2.43 32.57
CA ILE A 290 4.02 3.32 33.44
C ILE A 290 4.89 3.98 34.52
N ARG A 291 5.84 3.23 35.09
CA ARG A 291 6.80 3.76 36.10
C ARG A 291 7.74 4.84 35.56
N GLN A 292 7.84 5.01 34.23
CA GLN A 292 8.58 6.09 33.58
C GLN A 292 7.72 7.35 33.35
N ASN A 293 6.46 7.35 33.82
CA ASN A 293 5.52 8.46 33.74
C ASN A 293 5.23 8.94 32.30
N ILE A 294 5.07 7.98 31.38
CA ILE A 294 4.83 8.21 29.96
C ILE A 294 3.33 8.10 29.67
N SER A 295 2.68 9.21 29.30
CA SER A 295 1.29 9.21 28.80
C SER A 295 1.18 8.47 27.46
N MET A 296 0.08 7.73 27.30
CA MET A 296 -0.21 6.90 26.13
C MET A 296 -1.54 7.35 25.49
N ASP A 297 -1.51 7.65 24.19
CA ASP A 297 -2.74 8.04 23.51
C ASP A 297 -3.78 6.90 23.46
N MET A 298 -5.05 7.30 23.41
CA MET A 298 -6.22 6.41 23.39
C MET A 298 -6.22 5.40 22.20
N ALA A 299 -5.54 5.67 21.09
CA ALA A 299 -5.48 4.71 19.97
C ALA A 299 -4.43 3.62 20.26
N THR A 300 -3.30 3.99 20.86
CA THR A 300 -2.29 3.03 21.35
C THR A 300 -2.85 2.18 22.49
N PHE A 301 -3.53 2.79 23.47
CA PHE A 301 -4.17 2.06 24.57
C PHE A 301 -5.19 1.02 24.06
N LYS A 302 -5.96 1.34 23.01
CA LYS A 302 -6.90 0.40 22.36
C LYS A 302 -6.24 -0.76 21.61
N LYS A 303 -4.94 -0.70 21.31
CA LYS A 303 -4.18 -1.81 20.72
C LYS A 303 -3.63 -2.79 21.77
N LEU A 304 -3.71 -2.47 23.06
CA LEU A 304 -3.23 -3.34 24.13
C LEU A 304 -4.13 -4.56 24.35
N ARG A 305 -3.54 -5.65 24.84
CA ARG A 305 -4.27 -6.86 25.26
C ARG A 305 -5.05 -6.60 26.54
N LYS A 306 -6.29 -7.07 26.60
CA LYS A 306 -7.13 -6.98 27.82
C LYS A 306 -6.48 -7.77 28.96
N GLU A 307 -5.91 -8.91 28.61
CA GLU A 307 -5.25 -9.86 29.49
C GLU A 307 -4.00 -9.22 30.13
N ALA A 308 -3.27 -8.39 29.37
CA ALA A 308 -2.11 -7.65 29.87
C ALA A 308 -2.48 -6.44 30.74
N LEU A 309 -3.72 -5.95 30.64
CA LEU A 309 -4.29 -4.90 31.51
C LEU A 309 -4.98 -5.47 32.76
N LEU A 310 -5.29 -6.76 32.80
CA LEU A 310 -5.89 -7.45 33.93
C LEU A 310 -4.81 -7.94 34.91
N ARG A 311 -5.12 -7.91 36.21
CA ARG A 311 -4.22 -8.43 37.25
C ARG A 311 -4.17 -9.97 37.20
N PRO A 312 -2.98 -10.59 37.16
CA PRO A 312 -2.81 -11.95 37.68
C PRO A 312 -3.22 -11.95 39.16
N SER A 313 -4.20 -12.78 39.53
CA SER A 313 -4.78 -12.82 40.88
C SER A 313 -3.92 -13.60 41.86
N LEU A 314 -2.76 -13.04 42.23
CA LEU A 314 -1.78 -13.66 43.12
C LEU A 314 -1.55 -12.84 44.41
N GLY A 315 -2.18 -13.29 45.51
CA GLY A 315 -1.77 -12.96 46.88
C GLY A 315 -2.22 -11.59 47.46
N PRO A 316 -2.69 -11.53 48.71
CA PRO A 316 -3.09 -10.27 49.35
C PRO A 316 -1.90 -9.54 50.02
N SER A 317 -0.98 -8.99 49.23
CA SER A 317 0.03 -8.04 49.75
C SER A 317 0.60 -7.14 48.64
N THR A 318 0.77 -5.84 48.94
CA THR A 318 1.30 -4.79 48.02
C THR A 318 0.47 -4.51 46.76
N SER A 319 -0.74 -3.95 46.96
CA SER A 319 -1.52 -3.34 45.89
C SER A 319 -0.91 -2.02 45.41
N LEU A 320 -0.13 -2.06 44.32
CA LEU A 320 -0.01 -0.91 43.42
C LEU A 320 -1.16 -1.02 42.41
N ASP A 321 -2.16 -0.16 42.52
CA ASP A 321 -3.23 -0.09 41.52
C ASP A 321 -2.68 0.50 40.21
N LEU A 322 -2.99 -0.19 39.11
CA LEU A 322 -2.86 0.34 37.76
C LEU A 322 -4.02 1.31 37.54
N ASP A 323 -3.92 2.52 38.08
CA ASP A 323 -4.92 3.55 37.85
C ASP A 323 -4.98 3.88 36.35
N LEU A 324 -6.11 3.57 35.72
CA LEU A 324 -6.35 3.84 34.31
C LEU A 324 -6.29 5.34 33.97
N ARG A 325 -6.34 6.22 34.99
CA ARG A 325 -6.08 7.67 34.86
C ARG A 325 -4.61 8.01 34.62
N SER A 326 -3.65 7.14 34.96
CA SER A 326 -2.22 7.38 34.70
C SER A 326 -1.79 7.00 33.28
N TRP A 327 -2.71 6.47 32.46
CA TRP A 327 -2.42 6.05 31.09
C TRP A 327 -2.72 7.11 30.03
N LEU A 328 -3.61 8.06 30.32
CA LEU A 328 -4.18 9.02 29.37
C LEU A 328 -3.71 10.45 29.68
#